data_AF-A0A1X0I269-F1
#
_entry.id   AF-A0A1X0I269-F1
#
_cell.length_a   1.000
_cell.length_b   1.000
_cell.length_c   1.000
_cell.angle_alpha   90.00
_cell.angle_beta   90.00
_cell.angle_gamma   90.00
#
_symmetry.space_group_name_H-M   'P 1'
#
loop_
_entity.id
_entity.type
_entity.pdbx_description
1 polymer ?
#
loop_
_entity_poly.entity_id
_entity_poly.type
_entity_poly.pdbx_seq_one_letter_code
_entity_poly.pdbx_strand_id
1 'polypeptide(L)' 'MDFGALPPEVNSGRMYAGAGVGPLVSAAAAWDALAAELSSAAASYRAIVSELTGGPWVGPSSSVMAAAAAPYV' A
#
# COMPACT_ATOMS: atom_id res chain seq x y z
N MET A 1 30.15 -3.78 -10.51
CA MET A 1 29.86 -3.61 -11.95
C MET A 1 30.75 -2.49 -12.47
N ASP A 2 31.42 -2.69 -13.60
CA ASP A 2 32.17 -1.64 -14.27
C ASP A 2 31.60 -1.43 -15.68
N PHE A 3 30.85 -0.35 -15.86
CA PHE A 3 30.29 0.05 -17.16
C PHE A 3 31.30 0.83 -18.01
N GLY A 4 32.36 1.37 -17.41
CA GLY A 4 33.39 2.15 -18.09
C GLY A 4 34.35 1.30 -18.93
N ALA A 5 34.42 -0.01 -18.64
CA ALA A 5 35.13 -0.98 -19.46
C ALA A 5 34.44 -1.30 -20.81
N LEU A 6 33.19 -0.87 -21.02
CA LEU A 6 32.43 -1.11 -22.25
C LEU A 6 32.44 0.12 -23.16
N PRO A 7 32.49 -0.07 -24.50
CA PRO A 7 32.42 1.04 -25.43
C PRO A 7 31.00 1.67 -25.41
N PRO A 8 30.87 2.96 -25.79
CA PRO A 8 29.63 3.72 -25.65
C PRO A 8 28.45 3.11 -26.42
N GLU A 9 28.70 2.40 -27.52
CA GLU A 9 27.68 1.72 -28.32
C GLU A 9 26.93 0.66 -27.52
N VAL A 10 27.63 -0.04 -26.61
CA VAL A 10 27.04 -1.10 -25.79
C VAL A 10 26.17 -0.50 -24.69
N ASN A 11 26.68 0.50 -23.97
CA ASN A 11 25.91 1.15 -22.90
C ASN A 11 24.71 1.92 -23.47
N SER A 12 24.90 2.63 -24.58
CA SER A 12 23.81 3.35 -25.26
C SER A 12 22.77 2.40 -25.82
N GLY A 13 23.19 1.32 -26.49
CA GLY A 13 22.26 0.31 -27.00
C GLY A 13 21.40 -0.32 -25.90
N ARG A 14 21.98 -0.59 -24.72
CA ARG A 14 21.24 -1.08 -23.56
C ARG A 14 20.27 -0.05 -22.98
N MET A 15 20.66 1.22 -22.94
CA MET A 15 19.84 2.30 -22.37
C MET A 15 18.64 2.67 -23.27
N TYR A 16 18.84 2.71 -24.59
CA TYR A 16 17.79 3.09 -25.55
C TYR A 16 16.87 1.92 -25.95
N ALA A 17 17.24 0.69 -25.62
CA ALA A 17 16.37 -0.46 -25.75
C ALA A 17 15.48 -0.64 -24.51
N GLY A 18 14.34 -1.31 -24.69
CA GLY A 18 13.45 -1.70 -23.59
C GLY A 18 12.18 -0.85 -23.46
N ALA A 19 11.42 -1.10 -22.40
CA ALA A 19 10.06 -0.57 -22.23
C ALA A 19 10.00 0.88 -21.71
N GLY A 20 11.14 1.53 -21.49
CA GLY A 20 11.21 2.86 -20.88
C GLY A 20 10.64 2.91 -19.46
N VAL A 21 10.18 4.09 -19.03
CA VAL A 21 9.69 4.32 -17.66
C VAL A 21 8.23 3.87 -17.44
N GLY A 22 7.49 3.58 -18.51
CA GLY A 22 6.05 3.27 -18.46
C GLY A 22 5.67 2.21 -17.42
N PRO A 23 6.34 1.04 -17.36
CA PRO A 23 6.06 0.03 -16.35
C PRO A 23 6.23 0.54 -14.91
N LEU A 24 7.26 1.35 -14.63
CA LEU A 24 7.47 1.92 -13.30
C LEU A 24 6.38 2.92 -12.92
N VAL A 25 5.93 3.75 -13.87
CA VAL A 25 4.81 4.68 -13.64
C VAL A 25 3.51 3.92 -13.36
N SER A 26 3.24 2.83 -14.11
CA SER A 26 2.06 2.00 -13.85
C SER A 26 2.11 1.31 -12.48
N ALA A 27 3.28 0.84 -12.07
CA ALA A 27 3.46 0.24 -10.76
C ALA A 27 3.28 1.27 -9.63
N ALA A 28 3.80 2.49 -9.80
CA ALA A 28 3.61 3.58 -8.84
C ALA A 28 2.12 3.92 -8.66
N ALA A 29 1.38 4.08 -9.75
CA ALA A 29 -0.06 4.33 -9.69
C ALA A 29 -0.84 3.20 -9.00
N ALA A 30 -0.45 1.94 -9.23
CA ALA A 30 -1.06 0.79 -8.56
C ALA A 30 -0.78 0.79 -7.04
N TRP A 31 0.44 1.15 -6.63
CA TRP A 31 0.79 1.30 -5.21
C TRP A 31 0.03 2.45 -4.55
N ASP A 32 -0.13 3.59 -5.23
CA ASP A 32 -0.92 4.72 -4.73
C ASP A 32 -2.39 4.32 -4.53
N ALA A 33 -2.97 3.61 -5.51
CA ALA A 33 -4.33 3.11 -5.40
C ALA A 33 -4.50 2.12 -4.22
N LEU A 34 -3.57 1.18 -4.07
CA LEU A 34 -3.58 0.24 -2.94
C LEU A 34 -3.49 0.98 -1.59
N ALA A 35 -2.62 1.98 -1.48
CA ALA A 35 -2.48 2.77 -0.26
C ALA A 35 -3.75 3.55 0.07
N ALA A 36 -4.43 4.11 -0.94
CA ALA A 36 -5.71 4.80 -0.77
C ALA A 36 -6.80 3.84 -0.26
N GLU A 37 -6.93 2.66 -0.87
CA GLU A 37 -7.92 1.66 -0.46
C GLU A 37 -7.66 1.13 0.96
N LEU A 38 -6.40 0.85 1.32
CA LEU A 38 -6.04 0.45 2.68
C LEU A 38 -6.34 1.54 3.70
N SER A 39 -6.10 2.80 3.36
CA SER A 39 -6.42 3.95 4.24
C SER A 39 -7.92 4.10 4.45
N SER A 40 -8.71 3.93 3.38
CA SER A 40 -10.18 3.94 3.42
C SER A 40 -10.72 2.79 4.28
N ALA A 41 -10.22 1.57 4.06
CA ALA A 41 -10.58 0.40 4.85
C ALA A 41 -10.26 0.61 6.34
N ALA A 42 -9.05 1.06 6.68
CA ALA A 42 -8.67 1.33 8.06
C ALA A 42 -9.56 2.41 8.71
N ALA A 43 -9.95 3.45 7.98
CA ALA A 43 -10.88 4.47 8.47
C ALA A 43 -12.28 3.88 8.75
N SER A 44 -12.79 3.03 7.84
CA SER A 44 -14.07 2.34 8.02
C SER A 44 -14.06 1.40 9.23
N TYR A 45 -12.99 0.60 9.40
CA TYR A 45 -12.83 -0.28 10.56
C TYR A 45 -12.82 0.52 11.87
N ARG A 46 -12.07 1.62 11.94
CA ARG A 46 -12.06 2.50 13.12
C ARG A 46 -13.45 3.06 13.44
N ALA A 47 -14.23 3.44 12.42
CA ALA A 47 -15.59 3.93 12.61
C ALA A 47 -16.51 2.85 13.22
N ILE A 48 -16.45 1.62 12.69
CA ILE A 48 -17.26 0.49 13.19
C ILE A 48 -16.87 0.12 14.62
N VAL A 49 -15.56 0.07 14.93
CA VAL A 49 -15.08 -0.22 16.29
C VAL A 49 -15.50 0.88 17.29
N SER A 50 -15.50 2.15 16.85
CA SER A 50 -16.01 3.27 17.63
C SER A 50 -17.51 3.13 17.92
N GLU A 51 -18.32 2.79 16.91
CA GLU A 51 -19.76 2.54 17.09
C GLU A 51 -20.02 1.35 18.02
N LEU A 52 -19.27 0.26 17.88
CA LEU A 52 -19.40 -0.93 18.71
C LEU A 52 -19.18 -0.64 20.20
N THR A 53 -18.25 0.28 20.52
CA THR A 53 -17.85 0.61 21.90
C THR A 53 -18.53 1.85 22.46
N GLY A 54 -19.09 2.73 21.62
CA GLY A 54 -19.78 3.96 22.01
C GLY A 54 -21.29 3.98 21.75
N GLY A 55 -21.82 2.98 21.03
CA GLY A 55 -23.22 2.89 20.63
C GLY A 55 -24.12 2.15 21.63
N PRO A 56 -25.31 1.68 21.20
CA PRO A 56 -26.25 1.00 22.08
C PRO A 56 -25.84 -0.44 22.47
N TRP A 57 -24.82 -1.02 21.81
CA TRP A 57 -24.40 -2.42 21.99
C TRP A 57 -23.22 -2.59 22.97
N VAL A 58 -23.16 -1.72 23.98
CA VAL A 58 -22.04 -1.67 24.94
C VAL A 58 -22.12 -2.80 25.96
N GLY A 59 -21.00 -3.50 26.15
CA GLY A 59 -20.86 -4.57 27.12
C GLY A 59 -19.57 -5.39 26.93
N PRO A 60 -19.33 -6.43 27.76
CA PRO A 60 -18.09 -7.22 27.72
C PRO A 60 -17.80 -7.87 26.36
N SER A 61 -18.83 -8.28 25.62
CA SER A 61 -18.65 -8.85 24.28
C SER A 61 -18.16 -7.81 23.26
N SER A 62 -18.68 -6.58 23.34
CA SER A 62 -18.24 -5.45 22.50
C SER A 62 -16.79 -5.06 22.79
N SER A 63 -16.39 -5.01 24.07
CA SER A 63 -15.00 -4.68 24.45
C SER A 63 -14.00 -5.76 24.03
N VAL A 64 -14.36 -7.04 24.15
CA VAL A 64 -13.51 -8.16 23.68
C VAL A 64 -13.32 -8.11 22.16
N MET A 65 -14.36 -7.81 21.40
CA MET A 65 -14.26 -7.69 19.94
C MET A 65 -13.41 -6.49 19.51
N ALA A 66 -13.55 -5.35 20.18
CA ALA A 66 -12.66 -4.19 19.94
C ALA A 66 -11.19 -4.52 20.23
N ALA A 67 -10.90 -5.22 21.35
CA ALA A 67 -9.55 -5.65 21.68
C ALA A 67 -8.97 -6.64 20.66
N ALA A 68 -9.79 -7.54 20.12
CA ALA A 68 -9.37 -8.48 19.08
C ALA A 68 -9.03 -7.79 17.74
N ALA A 69 -9.68 -6.68 17.41
CA ALA A 69 -9.44 -5.92 16.18
C ALA A 69 -8.22 -4.97 16.27
N ALA A 70 -7.82 -4.56 17.48
CA ALA A 70 -6.78 -3.55 17.70
C ALA A 70 -5.41 -3.82 17.03
N PRO A 71 -4.92 -5.07 16.86
CA PRO A 71 -3.64 -5.30 16.17
C PRO A 71 -3.66 -5.03 14.67
N TYR A 72 -4.84 -4.93 14.04
CA TYR A 72 -5.02 -4.80 12.59
C TYR A 72 -5.40 -3.39 12.14
N VAL A 73 -5.86 -2.55 13.08
CA VAL A 73 -6.51 -1.26 12.82
C VAL A 73 -5.80 -0.15 13.59
#